data_AF-H0TB30-F1
#
_entry.id   AF-H0TB30-F1
#
_cell.length_a   1.000
_cell.length_b   1.000
_cell.length_c   1.000
_cell.angle_alpha   90.00
_cell.angle_beta   90.00
_cell.angle_gamma   90.00
#
_symmetry.space_group_name_H-M   'P 1'
#
loop_
_entity.id
_entity.type
_entity.pdbx_description
1 polymer ?
#
loop_
_entity_poly.entity_id
_entity_poly.type
_entity_poly.pdbx_seq_one_letter_code
_entity_poly.pdbx_strand_id
1 'polypeptide(L)' 'MIDPVGRIVAQLSLGTEGVLDAMLPIALQPTIYARFGDIPAAILLVLALSTAVRRRVAQKLP' A
#
# COMPACT_ATOMS: atom_id res chain seq x y z
N MET A 1 4.57 6.98 17.53
CA MET A 1 3.79 7.95 16.73
C MET A 1 4.45 8.14 15.38
N ILE A 2 3.66 8.00 14.32
CA ILE A 2 4.12 8.01 12.93
C ILE A 2 3.37 9.10 12.18
N ASP A 3 4.07 9.87 11.35
CA ASP A 3 3.45 10.90 10.51
C ASP A 3 2.77 10.31 9.25
N PRO A 4 1.97 11.09 8.51
CA PRO A 4 1.27 10.59 7.31
C PRO A 4 2.17 10.16 6.16
N VAL A 5 3.49 10.41 6.24
CA VAL A 5 4.48 9.98 5.24
C VAL A 5 5.38 8.85 5.75
N GLY A 6 5.07 8.28 6.93
CA GLY A 6 5.71 7.08 7.46
C GLY A 6 6.91 7.30 8.38
N ARG A 7 7.20 8.54 8.81
CA ARG A 7 8.33 8.83 9.71
C ARG A 7 7.93 8.66 11.17
N ILE A 8 8.84 8.15 11.98
CA ILE A 8 8.67 8.07 13.44
C ILE A 8 8.95 9.45 14.03
N VAL A 9 7.93 10.11 14.57
CA VAL A 9 8.03 11.48 15.14
C VAL A 9 8.01 11.51 16.66
N ALA A 10 7.54 10.44 17.31
CA ALA A 10 7.65 10.24 18.75
C ALA A 10 7.61 8.75 19.06
N GLN A 11 8.33 8.28 20.07
CA GLN A 11 8.35 6.87 20.47
C GLN A 11 8.62 6.71 21.96
N LEU A 12 8.05 5.66 22.55
CA LEU A 12 8.43 5.18 23.87
C LEU A 12 9.30 3.94 23.68
N SER A 13 10.36 3.81 24.47
CA SER A 13 11.26 2.66 24.41
C SER A 13 10.55 1.36 24.79
N LEU A 14 11.05 0.24 24.28
CA LEU A 14 10.55 -1.07 24.66
C LEU A 14 11.00 -1.42 26.08
N GLY A 15 10.12 -2.09 26.83
CA GLY A 15 10.42 -2.52 28.21
C GLY A 15 10.43 -1.38 29.25
N THR A 16 10.03 -0.16 28.87
CA THR A 16 9.93 0.97 29.79
C THR A 16 8.49 1.29 30.11
N GLU A 17 8.16 1.48 31.38
CA GLU A 17 6.91 2.10 31.80
C GLU A 17 7.00 3.62 31.62
N GLY A 18 6.02 4.22 30.97
CA GLY A 18 5.98 5.66 30.69
C GLY A 18 4.75 6.07 29.90
N VAL A 19 4.53 7.38 29.79
CA VAL A 19 3.43 7.98 29.00
C VAL A 19 4.02 8.72 27.81
N LEU A 20 3.52 8.42 26.62
CA LEU A 20 3.88 9.13 25.38
C LEU A 20 2.75 10.09 25.00
N ASP A 21 2.83 11.32 25.50
CA ASP A 21 1.93 12.41 25.11
C ASP A 21 2.60 13.26 24.02
N ALA A 22 2.01 13.29 22.84
CA ALA A 22 2.55 13.97 21.67
C ALA A 22 1.41 14.51 20.79
N MET A 23 1.63 15.70 20.21
CA MET A 23 0.63 16.32 19.34
C MET A 23 0.43 15.53 18.06
N LEU A 24 -0.82 15.15 17.75
CA LEU A 24 -1.18 14.42 16.53
C LEU A 24 -0.80 15.20 15.25
N PRO A 25 -0.20 14.56 14.22
CA PRO A 25 0.17 15.27 12.99
C PRO A 25 -1.09 15.64 12.20
N ILE A 26 -0.98 16.70 11.41
CA ILE A 26 -2.05 17.14 10.51
C ILE A 26 -2.27 16.07 9.43
N ALA A 27 -3.54 15.73 9.18
CA ALA A 27 -3.91 14.80 8.13
C ALA A 27 -3.62 15.36 6.72
N LEU A 28 -3.12 14.51 5.83
CA LEU A 28 -2.96 14.83 4.40
C LEU A 28 -4.27 14.62 3.63
N GLN A 29 -4.34 15.21 2.45
CA GLN A 29 -5.43 14.89 1.51
C GLN A 29 -5.40 13.41 1.10
N PRO A 30 -6.56 12.83 0.74
CA PRO A 30 -6.63 11.44 0.26
C PRO A 30 -5.67 11.20 -0.91
N THR A 31 -4.77 10.23 -0.72
CA THR A 31 -3.79 9.79 -1.73
C THR A 31 -4.48 9.11 -2.91
N ILE A 32 -3.73 8.88 -3.99
CA ILE A 32 -4.23 8.11 -5.15
C ILE A 32 -4.73 6.73 -4.70
N TYR A 33 -3.98 6.06 -3.81
CA TYR A 33 -4.39 4.77 -3.25
C TYR A 33 -5.68 4.91 -2.41
N ALA A 34 -5.81 5.94 -1.57
CA ALA A 34 -7.03 6.15 -0.81
C ALA A 34 -8.26 6.44 -1.69
N ARG A 35 -8.06 7.00 -2.90
CA ARG A 35 -9.14 7.31 -3.85
C ARG A 35 -9.56 6.12 -4.70
N PHE A 36 -8.61 5.30 -5.15
CA PHE A 36 -8.87 4.22 -6.11
C PHE A 36 -8.75 2.81 -5.52
N GLY A 37 -8.23 2.67 -4.30
CA GLY A 37 -7.91 1.40 -3.68
C GLY A 37 -7.05 0.53 -4.59
N ASP A 38 -7.40 -0.75 -4.66
CA ASP A 38 -6.67 -1.75 -5.44
C ASP A 38 -7.09 -1.83 -6.91
N ILE A 39 -8.01 -0.98 -7.38
CA ILE A 39 -8.54 -1.02 -8.76
C ILE A 39 -7.41 -0.95 -9.81
N PRO A 40 -6.43 -0.03 -9.74
CA PRO A 40 -5.36 0.04 -10.74
C PRO A 40 -4.51 -1.25 -10.76
N ALA A 41 -4.23 -1.82 -9.58
CA ALA A 41 -3.48 -3.06 -9.46
C ALA A 41 -4.27 -4.26 -10.03
N ALA A 42 -5.58 -4.33 -9.76
CA ALA A 42 -6.46 -5.35 -10.30
C ALA A 42 -6.52 -5.31 -11.83
N ILE A 43 -6.60 -4.11 -12.44
CA ILE A 43 -6.54 -3.94 -13.91
C ILE A 43 -5.23 -4.49 -14.46
N LEU A 44 -4.09 -4.12 -13.87
CA LEU A 44 -2.78 -4.62 -14.29
C LEU A 44 -2.67 -6.14 -14.17
N LEU A 45 -3.20 -6.72 -13.08
CA LEU A 45 -3.23 -8.15 -12.86
C LEU A 45 -4.06 -8.87 -13.93
N VAL A 46 -5.27 -8.38 -14.23
CA VAL A 46 -6.14 -8.95 -15.26
C VAL A 46 -5.48 -8.88 -16.64
N LEU A 47 -4.83 -7.77 -16.97
CA LEU A 47 -4.08 -7.63 -18.23
C LEU A 47 -2.91 -8.62 -18.28
N ALA A 48 -2.09 -8.70 -17.23
CA ALA A 48 -0.98 -9.64 -17.14
C ALA A 48 -1.44 -11.10 -17.30
N LEU A 49 -2.48 -11.50 -16.56
CA LEU A 49 -3.07 -12.84 -16.67
C LEU A 49 -3.63 -13.12 -18.07
N SER A 50 -4.33 -12.15 -18.66
CA SER A 50 -4.86 -12.29 -20.02
C SER A 50 -3.73 -12.52 -21.04
N THR A 51 -2.64 -11.77 -20.94
CA THR A 51 -1.47 -11.97 -21.82
C THR A 51 -0.81 -13.34 -21.57
N ALA A 52 -0.63 -13.74 -20.31
CA ALA A 52 -0.04 -15.02 -19.96
C ALA A 52 -0.87 -16.20 -20.47
N VAL A 53 -2.20 -16.14 -20.30
CA VAL A 53 -3.13 -17.16 -20.82
C VAL A 53 -3.09 -17.21 -22.34
N ARG A 54 -3.15 -16.06 -23.04
CA ARG A 54 -3.05 -16.00 -24.51
C ARG A 54 -1.76 -16.63 -25.02
N ARG A 55 -0.62 -16.29 -24.43
CA ARG A 55 0.69 -16.87 -24.80
C ARG A 55 0.70 -18.38 -24.59
N ARG A 56 0.18 -18.85 -23.45
CA ARG A 56 0.14 -20.29 -23.13
C ARG A 56 -0.78 -21.07 -24.07
N VAL A 57 -1.90 -20.50 -24.48
CA VAL A 57 -2.81 -21.14 -25.46
C VAL A 57 -2.18 -21.16 -26.84
N ALA A 58 -1.61 -20.05 -27.32
CA ALA A 58 -0.94 -19.98 -28.63
C ALA A 58 0.23 -20.97 -28.74
N GLN A 59 0.99 -21.20 -27.66
CA GLN A 59 2.06 -22.20 -27.61
C GLN A 59 1.58 -23.65 -27.63
N LYS A 60 0.29 -23.90 -27.36
CA LYS A 60 -0.31 -25.24 -27.34
C LYS A 60 -1.03 -25.61 -28.63
N LEU A 61 -1.21 -24.66 -29.57
CA LEU A 61 -1.71 -24.97 -30.91
C LEU A 61 -0.54 -25.53 -31.76
N PRO A 62 -0.72 -26.67 -32.45
CA PRO A 62 0.31 -27.26 -33.31
C PRO A 62 0.59 -26.40 -34.55
#